data_AF-W2ZN50-F1
#
_entry.id   AF-W2ZN50-F1
#
_cell.length_a   1.000
_cell.length_b   1.000
_cell.length_c   1.000
_cell.angle_alpha   90.00
_cell.angle_beta   90.00
_cell.angle_gamma   90.00
#
_symmetry.space_group_name_H-M   'P 1'
#
loop_
_entity.id
_entity.type
_entity.pdbx_description
1 polymer ?
#
loop_
_entity_poly.entity_id
_entity_poly.type
_entity_poly.pdbx_seq_one_letter_code
_entity_poly.pdbx_strand_id
1 'polypeptide(L)'
;MAPFLNLQNVALCSALEEKFGSVFYAKLTKAQQDKGSKRSAAFNDLGNQKTQQFIAAVVRRAVAVITSIVKENGNVGYDERFSSQGGTTDVGMHTGGRPRDTCSPLVQTVIDQSLCCGQGLFRKTMVMFKMNLLQLYVTETQDTFGREINIKDGCASVDNMFFMLQDVVQSAIELLESGYDVSSLNEKCSRLRATIEEFVNALNQQTMIR
;
A
#
# COMPACT_ATOMS: atom_id res chain seq x y z
N MET A 1 1.01 -53.44 -8.26
CA MET A 1 2.08 -52.89 -7.41
C MET A 1 1.95 -51.37 -7.44
N ALA A 2 1.25 -50.81 -6.45
CA ALA A 2 1.16 -49.37 -6.28
C ALA A 2 2.47 -48.86 -5.67
N PRO A 3 2.94 -47.66 -6.03
CA PRO A 3 4.17 -47.12 -5.50
C PRO A 3 3.95 -46.81 -4.02
N PHE A 4 4.82 -47.37 -3.17
CA PHE A 4 5.09 -46.82 -1.84
C PHE A 4 5.61 -45.39 -2.06
N LEU A 5 4.69 -44.42 -2.15
CA LEU A 5 5.02 -43.03 -1.92
C LEU A 5 5.60 -42.97 -0.51
N ASN A 6 6.89 -42.67 -0.50
CA ASN A 6 7.82 -42.79 0.61
C ASN A 6 7.24 -42.13 1.87
N LEU A 7 6.64 -42.91 2.77
CA LEU A 7 6.07 -42.45 4.04
C LEU A 7 7.11 -41.66 4.87
N GLN A 8 8.40 -41.98 4.70
CA GLN A 8 9.50 -41.20 5.26
C GLN A 8 9.61 -39.79 4.66
N ASN A 9 9.46 -39.58 3.35
CA ASN A 9 9.47 -38.23 2.77
C ASN A 9 8.24 -37.43 3.17
N VAL A 10 7.06 -38.07 3.25
CA VAL A 10 5.85 -37.39 3.72
C VAL A 10 6.01 -37.00 5.19
N ALA A 11 6.51 -37.90 6.04
CA ALA A 11 6.78 -37.60 7.45
C ALA A 11 7.89 -36.56 7.64
N LEU A 12 8.94 -36.57 6.80
CA LEU A 12 10.00 -35.56 6.82
C LEU A 12 9.47 -34.19 6.39
N CYS A 13 8.61 -34.13 5.38
CA CYS A 13 7.92 -32.92 4.96
C CYS A 13 6.97 -32.41 6.06
N SER A 14 6.17 -33.28 6.68
CA SER A 14 5.28 -32.89 7.77
C SER A 14 6.04 -32.41 9.01
N ALA A 15 7.13 -33.07 9.39
CA ALA A 15 7.97 -32.64 10.51
C ALA A 15 8.68 -31.29 10.22
N LEU A 16 9.08 -31.06 8.97
CA LEU A 16 9.66 -29.80 8.53
C LEU A 16 8.63 -28.67 8.51
N GLU A 17 7.42 -28.93 8.02
CA GLU A 17 6.29 -28.00 8.02
C GLU A 17 5.86 -27.65 9.45
N GLU A 18 5.76 -28.64 10.35
CA GLU A 18 5.44 -28.43 11.76
C GLU A 18 6.52 -27.59 12.46
N LYS A 19 7.80 -27.91 12.19
CA LYS A 19 8.94 -27.13 12.70
C LYS A 19 8.92 -25.71 12.16
N PHE A 20 8.65 -25.52 10.86
CA PHE A 20 8.52 -24.19 10.26
C PHE A 20 7.38 -23.41 10.89
N GLY A 21 6.20 -24.00 11.01
CA GLY A 21 5.03 -23.38 11.63
C GLY A 21 5.33 -22.93 13.05
N SER A 22 5.87 -23.82 13.88
CA SER A 22 6.26 -23.52 15.27
C SER A 22 7.23 -22.34 15.36
N VAL A 23 8.33 -22.37 14.57
CA VAL A 23 9.33 -21.29 14.57
C VAL A 23 8.74 -19.98 14.04
N PHE A 24 7.97 -20.03 12.96
CA PHE A 24 7.31 -18.87 12.36
C PHE A 24 6.36 -18.20 13.36
N TYR A 25 5.45 -18.96 13.98
CA TYR A 25 4.51 -18.44 14.96
C TYR A 25 5.23 -17.87 16.18
N ALA A 26 6.25 -18.54 16.70
CA ALA A 26 7.03 -18.02 17.83
C ALA A 26 7.69 -16.66 17.51
N LYS A 27 8.26 -16.50 16.31
CA LYS A 27 8.85 -15.22 15.87
C LYS A 27 7.78 -14.16 15.62
N LEU A 28 6.66 -14.52 14.99
CA LEU A 28 5.54 -13.62 14.73
C LEU A 28 4.93 -13.09 16.03
N THR A 29 4.61 -13.97 16.97
CA THR A 29 4.03 -13.61 18.27
C THR A 29 4.97 -12.73 19.07
N LYS A 30 6.27 -13.03 19.09
CA LYS A 30 7.27 -12.17 19.74
C LYS A 30 7.27 -10.76 19.14
N ALA A 31 7.32 -10.65 17.81
CA ALA A 31 7.32 -9.35 17.14
C ALA A 31 6.00 -8.59 17.34
N GLN A 32 4.85 -9.27 17.39
CA GLN A 32 3.54 -8.67 17.66
C GLN A 32 3.41 -8.12 19.09
N GLN A 33 4.20 -8.63 20.03
CA GLN A 33 4.24 -8.14 21.41
C GLN A 33 5.11 -6.90 21.58
N ASP A 34 5.94 -6.54 20.59
CA ASP A 34 6.79 -5.36 20.65
C ASP A 34 5.95 -4.06 20.58
N LYS A 35 6.19 -3.18 21.55
CA LYS A 35 5.47 -1.90 21.76
C LYS A 35 6.44 -0.73 21.91
N GLY A 36 5.93 0.49 21.79
CA GLY A 36 6.74 1.70 21.94
C GLY A 36 7.83 1.81 20.86
N SER A 37 9.06 2.15 21.24
CA SER A 37 10.20 2.25 20.32
C SER A 37 10.52 0.92 19.62
N LYS A 38 10.23 -0.22 20.27
CA LYS A 38 10.45 -1.56 19.72
C LYS A 38 9.45 -1.95 18.63
N ARG A 39 8.38 -1.17 18.43
CA ARG A 39 7.43 -1.38 17.32
C ARG A 39 8.02 -0.97 15.97
N SER A 40 9.09 -0.16 15.97
CA SER A 40 9.80 0.24 14.75
C SER A 40 10.72 -0.87 14.24
N ALA A 41 11.01 -0.88 12.95
CA ALA A 41 12.11 -1.67 12.38
C ALA A 41 13.44 -0.90 12.35
N ALA A 42 13.55 0.15 13.17
CA ALA A 42 14.79 0.89 13.32
C ALA A 42 15.93 -0.06 13.73
N PHE A 43 17.13 0.20 13.22
CA PHE A 43 18.32 -0.60 13.51
C PHE A 43 18.17 -2.08 13.17
N ASN A 44 17.52 -2.42 12.04
CA ASN A 44 17.38 -3.77 11.51
C ASN A 44 16.54 -4.74 12.38
N ASP A 45 15.79 -4.20 13.36
CA ASP A 45 14.77 -4.94 14.08
C ASP A 45 13.56 -5.28 13.19
N LEU A 46 12.75 -6.27 13.61
CA LEU A 46 11.49 -6.60 12.92
C LEU A 46 10.43 -5.49 13.10
N GLY A 47 10.33 -4.97 14.32
CA GLY A 47 9.19 -4.15 14.74
C GLY A 47 7.84 -4.90 14.68
N ASN A 48 6.78 -4.26 15.17
CA ASN A 48 5.40 -4.71 14.98
C ASN A 48 4.77 -3.92 13.84
N GLN A 49 5.29 -4.16 12.63
CA GLN A 49 4.84 -3.50 11.41
C GLN A 49 3.73 -4.30 10.74
N LYS A 50 2.72 -3.63 10.16
CA LYS A 50 1.67 -4.30 9.37
C LYS A 50 1.97 -4.18 7.88
N THR A 51 3.14 -4.65 7.46
CA THR A 51 3.61 -4.58 6.07
C THR A 51 3.85 -5.98 5.50
N GLN A 52 3.77 -6.13 4.17
CA GLN A 52 4.13 -7.39 3.52
C GLN A 52 5.60 -7.75 3.76
N GLN A 53 6.48 -6.75 3.84
CA GLN A 53 7.90 -6.95 4.12
C GLN A 53 8.19 -7.42 5.54
N PHE A 54 7.34 -7.06 6.50
CA PHE A 54 7.40 -7.63 7.85
C PHE A 54 7.18 -9.14 7.83
N ILE A 55 6.13 -9.61 7.16
CA ILE A 55 5.87 -11.07 7.03
C ILE A 55 7.02 -11.76 6.30
N ALA A 56 7.53 -11.17 5.22
CA ALA A 56 8.70 -11.70 4.51
C ALA A 56 9.95 -11.80 5.41
N ALA A 57 10.18 -10.82 6.29
CA ALA A 57 11.28 -10.88 7.26
C ALA A 57 11.07 -11.96 8.33
N VAL A 58 9.85 -12.17 8.82
CA VAL A 58 9.52 -13.26 9.75
C VAL A 58 9.79 -14.62 9.09
N VAL A 59 9.38 -14.80 7.83
CA VAL A 59 9.66 -16.02 7.05
C VAL A 59 11.17 -16.23 6.88
N ARG A 60 11.92 -15.21 6.46
CA ARG A 60 13.38 -15.31 6.30
C ARG A 60 14.08 -15.71 7.61
N ARG A 61 13.66 -15.15 8.75
CA ARG A 61 14.18 -15.52 10.08
C ARG A 61 13.80 -16.94 10.47
N ALA A 62 12.59 -17.40 10.17
CA ALA A 62 12.17 -18.77 10.43
C ALA A 62 12.96 -19.79 9.59
N VAL A 63 13.13 -19.52 8.30
CA VAL A 63 13.94 -20.35 7.39
C VAL A 63 15.39 -20.42 7.87
N ALA A 64 16.01 -19.30 8.24
CA ALA A 64 17.39 -19.27 8.72
C ALA A 64 17.62 -20.10 9.98
N VAL A 65 16.62 -20.19 10.86
CA VAL A 65 16.66 -21.04 12.05
C VAL A 65 16.59 -22.52 11.67
N ILE A 66 15.70 -22.87 10.74
CA ILE A 66 15.50 -24.26 10.31
C ILE A 66 16.70 -24.77 9.53
N THR A 67 17.29 -23.94 8.68
CA THR A 67 18.51 -24.25 7.93
C THR A 67 19.79 -24.13 8.77
N SER A 68 19.66 -23.87 10.07
CA SER A 68 20.77 -23.73 11.02
C SER A 68 21.78 -22.62 10.67
N ILE A 69 21.39 -21.68 9.81
CA ILE A 69 22.16 -20.46 9.52
C ILE A 69 22.22 -19.58 10.77
N VAL A 70 21.18 -19.62 11.61
CA VAL A 70 21.10 -18.88 12.88
C VAL A 70 20.54 -19.79 13.98
N LYS A 71 21.03 -19.64 15.22
CA LYS A 71 20.45 -20.35 16.38
C LYS A 71 19.02 -19.88 16.67
N GLU A 72 18.16 -20.77 17.18
CA GLU A 72 16.75 -20.45 17.52
C GLU A 72 16.59 -19.19 18.37
N ASN A 73 17.52 -18.95 19.32
CA ASN A 73 17.56 -17.78 20.20
C ASN A 73 18.62 -16.74 19.82
N GLY A 74 19.26 -16.88 18.65
CA GLY A 74 20.26 -15.92 18.17
C GLY A 74 19.62 -14.55 17.91
N ASN A 75 20.32 -13.49 18.33
CA ASN A 75 19.90 -12.14 18.00
C ASN A 75 20.29 -11.83 16.55
N VAL A 76 19.29 -11.74 15.67
CA VAL A 76 19.48 -11.51 14.22
C VAL A 76 19.28 -10.03 13.86
N GLY A 77 19.05 -9.18 14.87
CA GLY A 77 18.70 -7.77 14.69
C GLY A 77 19.74 -6.94 13.94
N TYR A 78 20.96 -7.43 13.73
CA TYR A 78 22.02 -6.68 13.03
C TYR A 78 22.32 -7.18 11.60
N ASP A 79 21.70 -8.28 11.16
CA ASP A 79 21.96 -8.86 9.84
C ASP A 79 20.88 -8.46 8.84
N GLU A 80 21.27 -7.62 7.88
CA GLU A 80 20.40 -7.02 6.85
C GLU A 80 19.68 -8.06 5.98
N ARG A 81 20.21 -9.28 5.88
CA ARG A 81 19.55 -10.38 5.13
C ARG A 81 18.23 -10.80 5.79
N PHE A 82 18.07 -10.51 7.07
CA PHE A 82 16.94 -10.92 7.89
C PHE A 82 16.15 -9.74 8.48
N SER A 83 16.48 -8.51 8.12
CA SER A 83 15.71 -7.33 8.52
C SER A 83 14.45 -7.18 7.67
N SER A 84 13.44 -6.49 8.22
CA SER A 84 12.36 -5.96 7.40
C SER A 84 12.91 -4.76 6.65
N GLN A 85 13.25 -4.99 5.39
CA GLN A 85 13.47 -3.93 4.42
C GLN A 85 12.12 -3.20 4.30
N GLY A 86 12.06 -1.90 4.60
CA GLY A 86 10.80 -1.16 4.75
C GLY A 86 9.73 -1.50 3.70
N GLY A 87 8.46 -1.48 4.11
CA GLY A 87 7.33 -1.77 3.22
C GLY A 87 6.85 -0.57 2.41
N THR A 88 6.15 -0.85 1.31
CA THR A 88 5.47 0.13 0.44
C THR A 88 4.26 0.83 1.09
N THR A 89 4.00 0.54 2.36
CA THR A 89 3.03 1.23 3.21
C THR A 89 3.61 1.32 4.62
N ASP A 90 3.88 2.54 5.10
CA ASP A 90 4.11 2.76 6.52
C ASP A 90 2.77 2.89 7.26
N VAL A 91 2.64 2.15 8.35
CA VAL A 91 1.52 2.16 9.30
C VAL A 91 2.04 2.45 10.72
N GLY A 92 3.18 3.13 10.80
CA GLY A 92 3.72 3.81 11.96
C GLY A 92 3.16 5.22 12.05
N MET A 93 2.67 5.58 13.24
CA MET A 93 2.22 6.93 13.51
C MET A 93 3.31 7.97 13.19
N HIS A 94 2.88 9.01 12.50
CA HIS A 94 3.58 10.28 12.29
C HIS A 94 4.36 10.73 13.52
N THR A 95 5.69 10.64 13.47
CA THR A 95 6.59 11.35 14.39
C THR A 95 7.66 12.17 13.67
N GLY A 96 7.56 12.34 12.34
CA GLY A 96 8.63 12.98 11.55
C GLY A 96 8.22 13.95 10.45
N GLY A 97 6.94 14.31 10.31
CA GLY A 97 6.51 15.33 9.33
C GLY A 97 6.78 15.02 7.85
N ARG A 98 7.25 13.80 7.52
CA ARG A 98 7.47 13.37 6.14
C ARG A 98 6.15 12.91 5.50
N PRO A 99 5.95 13.19 4.19
CA PRO A 99 4.80 12.66 3.45
C PRO A 99 4.72 11.13 3.57
N ARG A 100 3.50 10.59 3.50
CA ARG A 100 3.26 9.14 3.52
C ARG A 100 4.09 8.46 2.42
N ASP A 101 4.84 7.43 2.80
CA ASP A 101 5.50 6.58 1.82
C ASP A 101 4.45 5.66 1.19
N THR A 102 4.25 5.81 -0.11
CA THR A 102 3.23 5.11 -0.91
C THR A 102 3.94 4.30 -1.99
N CYS A 103 3.25 3.38 -2.68
CA CYS A 103 3.79 2.74 -3.90
C CYS A 103 4.08 3.75 -5.04
N SER A 104 3.77 5.04 -4.88
CA SER A 104 3.90 6.07 -5.92
C SER A 104 5.30 6.14 -6.56
N PRO A 105 6.43 6.05 -5.82
CA PRO A 105 7.76 6.03 -6.45
C PRO A 105 7.99 4.81 -7.36
N LEU A 106 7.45 3.64 -6.99
CA LEU A 106 7.53 2.44 -7.83
C LEU A 106 6.71 2.61 -9.10
N VAL A 107 5.47 3.12 -8.98
CA VAL A 107 4.60 3.41 -10.13
C VAL A 107 5.25 4.43 -11.07
N GLN A 108 5.81 5.51 -10.51
CA GLN A 108 6.55 6.51 -11.29
C GLN A 108 7.75 5.89 -12.01
N THR A 109 8.54 5.05 -11.33
CA THR A 109 9.71 4.38 -11.94
C THR A 109 9.30 3.46 -13.09
N VAL A 110 8.25 2.66 -12.91
CA VAL A 110 7.76 1.76 -13.96
C VAL A 110 7.26 2.56 -15.17
N ILE A 111 6.52 3.65 -14.94
CA ILE A 111 6.05 4.52 -16.01
C ILE A 111 7.23 5.17 -16.73
N ASP A 112 8.19 5.73 -16.00
CA ASP A 112 9.37 6.38 -16.57
C ASP A 112 10.19 5.41 -17.43
N GLN A 113 10.43 4.18 -16.94
CA GLN A 113 11.12 3.13 -17.69
C GLN A 113 10.34 2.62 -18.91
N SER A 114 9.01 2.71 -18.88
CA SER A 114 8.14 2.25 -19.97
C SER A 114 7.98 3.29 -21.09
N LEU A 115 8.36 4.55 -20.84
CA LEU A 115 8.28 5.63 -21.81
C LEU A 115 9.63 5.80 -22.50
N CYS A 116 9.63 5.81 -23.84
CA CYS A 116 10.84 5.99 -24.64
C CYS A 116 11.20 7.47 -24.87
N CYS A 117 10.41 8.41 -24.34
CA CYS A 117 10.52 9.85 -24.62
C CYS A 117 10.70 10.65 -23.32
N GLY A 118 11.38 11.80 -23.42
CA GLY A 118 11.79 12.62 -22.27
C GLY A 118 10.66 13.17 -21.38
N GLN A 119 11.08 13.97 -20.38
CA GLN A 119 10.26 14.38 -19.21
C GLN A 119 8.86 14.93 -19.53
N GLY A 120 8.65 15.58 -20.68
CA GLY A 120 7.33 16.09 -21.06
C GLY A 120 6.28 15.00 -21.24
N LEU A 121 6.65 13.84 -21.82
CA LEU A 121 5.72 12.71 -21.95
C LEU A 121 5.46 12.06 -20.59
N PHE A 122 6.49 11.90 -19.76
CA PHE A 122 6.35 11.40 -18.40
C PHE A 122 5.35 12.25 -17.59
N ARG A 123 5.53 13.58 -17.56
CA ARG A 123 4.62 14.49 -16.84
C ARG A 123 3.18 14.35 -17.33
N LYS A 124 2.95 14.36 -18.65
CA LYS A 124 1.61 14.19 -19.23
C LYS A 124 0.99 12.84 -18.86
N THR A 125 1.78 11.76 -18.93
CA THR A 125 1.34 10.41 -18.55
C THR A 125 0.97 10.35 -17.07
N MET A 126 1.77 10.97 -16.19
CA MET A 126 1.47 11.03 -14.75
C MET A 126 0.17 11.79 -14.45
N VAL A 127 -0.08 12.93 -15.11
CA VAL A 127 -1.35 13.66 -14.94
C VAL A 127 -2.53 12.82 -15.41
N MET A 128 -2.41 12.16 -16.56
CA MET A 128 -3.44 11.26 -17.07
C MET A 128 -3.67 10.05 -16.18
N PHE A 129 -2.61 9.49 -15.60
CA PHE A 129 -2.71 8.38 -14.66
C PHE A 129 -3.47 8.79 -13.39
N LYS A 130 -3.11 9.94 -12.78
CA LYS A 130 -3.83 10.50 -11.62
C LYS A 130 -5.30 10.78 -11.94
N MET A 131 -5.58 11.36 -13.11
CA MET A 131 -6.93 11.61 -13.58
C MET A 131 -7.75 10.32 -13.71
N ASN A 132 -7.16 9.26 -14.28
CA ASN A 132 -7.84 7.98 -14.43
C ASN A 132 -8.11 7.32 -13.07
N LEU A 133 -7.19 7.44 -12.10
CA LEU A 133 -7.43 6.96 -10.74
C LEU A 133 -8.58 7.70 -10.06
N LEU A 134 -8.64 9.03 -10.20
CA LEU A 134 -9.76 9.82 -9.69
C LEU A 134 -11.08 9.40 -10.36
N GLN A 135 -11.08 9.26 -11.67
CA GLN A 135 -12.27 8.85 -12.42
C GLN A 135 -12.76 7.46 -11.96
N LEU A 136 -11.85 6.49 -11.82
CA LEU A 136 -12.19 5.17 -11.31
C LEU A 136 -12.80 5.25 -9.91
N TYR A 137 -12.19 6.02 -9.01
CA TYR A 137 -12.67 6.14 -7.64
C TYR A 137 -14.05 6.81 -7.55
N VAL A 138 -14.30 7.83 -8.37
CA VAL A 138 -15.63 8.45 -8.50
C VAL A 138 -16.66 7.44 -8.99
N THR A 139 -16.35 6.65 -10.02
CA THR A 139 -17.25 5.62 -10.56
C THR A 139 -17.56 4.53 -9.52
N GLU A 140 -16.55 3.97 -8.86
CA GLU A 140 -16.75 2.95 -7.82
C GLU A 140 -17.57 3.48 -6.64
N THR A 141 -17.37 4.74 -6.28
CA THR A 141 -18.14 5.38 -5.20
C THR A 141 -19.58 5.65 -5.61
N GLN A 142 -19.83 6.02 -6.87
CA GLN A 142 -21.17 6.20 -7.41
C GLN A 142 -22.01 4.92 -7.28
N ASP A 143 -21.42 3.78 -7.62
CA ASP A 143 -22.06 2.46 -7.46
C ASP A 143 -22.36 2.13 -5.99
N THR A 144 -21.53 2.61 -5.07
CA THR A 144 -21.65 2.38 -3.63
C THR A 144 -22.69 3.30 -2.98
N PHE A 145 -22.77 4.57 -3.39
CA PHE A 145 -23.79 5.52 -2.92
C PHE A 145 -25.22 5.05 -3.22
N GLY A 146 -25.42 4.34 -4.34
CA GLY A 146 -26.70 3.73 -4.68
C GLY A 146 -27.14 2.57 -3.76
N ARG A 147 -26.25 2.07 -2.88
CA ARG A 147 -26.45 0.85 -2.09
C ARG A 147 -26.40 1.04 -0.57
N GLU A 148 -26.65 2.26 -0.07
CA GLU A 148 -26.56 2.67 1.35
C GLU A 148 -25.12 2.83 1.88
N ILE A 149 -24.47 3.95 1.57
CA ILE A 149 -23.26 4.38 2.28
C ILE A 149 -23.66 5.12 3.56
N ASN A 150 -22.97 4.88 4.69
CA ASN A 150 -23.19 5.70 5.88
C ASN A 150 -22.56 7.09 5.69
N ILE A 151 -23.11 8.10 6.36
CA ILE A 151 -22.71 9.51 6.20
C ILE A 151 -21.20 9.70 6.46
N LYS A 152 -20.63 9.03 7.46
CA LYS A 152 -19.22 9.20 7.84
C LYS A 152 -18.29 8.71 6.73
N ASP A 153 -18.55 7.52 6.20
CA ASP A 153 -17.75 6.92 5.14
C ASP A 153 -17.96 7.65 3.81
N GLY A 154 -19.17 8.15 3.57
CA GLY A 154 -19.47 9.03 2.45
C GLY A 154 -18.67 10.34 2.51
N CYS A 155 -18.68 11.03 3.65
CA CYS A 155 -17.90 12.26 3.84
C CYS A 155 -16.40 12.03 3.65
N ALA A 156 -15.86 10.94 4.19
CA ALA A 156 -14.44 10.59 4.00
C ALA A 156 -14.10 10.32 2.53
N SER A 157 -15.01 9.67 1.79
CA SER A 157 -14.82 9.38 0.36
C SER A 157 -14.81 10.67 -0.47
N VAL A 158 -15.73 11.58 -0.20
CA VAL A 158 -15.80 12.90 -0.87
C VAL A 158 -14.56 13.74 -0.58
N ASP A 159 -14.07 13.77 0.66
CA ASP A 159 -12.83 14.47 1.04
C ASP A 159 -11.62 13.93 0.26
N ASN A 160 -11.49 12.61 0.18
CA ASN A 160 -10.45 11.96 -0.63
C ASN A 160 -10.56 12.33 -2.11
N MET A 161 -11.76 12.38 -2.68
CA MET A 161 -11.96 12.76 -4.08
C MET A 161 -11.56 14.22 -4.36
N PHE A 162 -11.92 15.16 -3.48
CA PHE A 162 -11.50 16.55 -3.63
C PHE A 162 -10.00 16.71 -3.49
N PHE A 163 -9.37 15.96 -2.58
CA PHE A 163 -7.92 15.93 -2.45
C PHE A 163 -7.25 15.40 -3.74
N MET A 164 -7.75 14.30 -4.30
CA MET A 164 -7.25 13.75 -5.57
C MET A 164 -7.48 14.72 -6.75
N LEU A 165 -8.64 15.37 -6.82
CA LEU A 165 -8.95 16.38 -7.82
C LEU A 165 -7.98 17.57 -7.73
N GLN A 166 -7.67 18.04 -6.52
CA GLN A 166 -6.71 19.12 -6.31
C GLN A 166 -5.31 18.74 -6.82
N ASP A 167 -4.85 17.52 -6.56
CA ASP A 167 -3.54 17.04 -7.06
C ASP A 167 -3.50 16.97 -8.60
N VAL A 168 -4.60 16.53 -9.24
CA VAL A 168 -4.73 16.52 -10.70
C VAL A 168 -4.72 17.95 -11.26
N VAL A 169 -5.48 18.87 -10.66
CA VAL A 169 -5.54 20.27 -11.08
C VAL A 169 -4.19 20.96 -10.94
N GLN A 170 -3.48 20.75 -9.82
CA GLN A 170 -2.13 21.28 -9.62
C GLN A 170 -1.17 20.77 -10.69
N SER A 171 -1.22 19.46 -10.98
CA SER A 171 -0.38 18.87 -12.02
C SER A 171 -0.73 19.40 -13.42
N ALA A 172 -2.00 19.73 -13.68
CA ALA A 172 -2.44 20.36 -14.94
C ALA A 172 -1.97 21.82 -15.05
N ILE A 173 -1.94 22.58 -13.95
CA ILE A 173 -1.38 23.93 -13.92
C ILE A 173 0.10 23.90 -14.28
N GLU A 174 0.88 22.98 -13.71
CA GLU A 174 2.31 22.83 -14.03
C GLU A 174 2.55 22.51 -15.52
N LEU A 175 1.66 21.73 -16.14
CA LEU A 175 1.70 21.47 -17.59
C LEU A 175 1.38 22.74 -18.40
N LEU A 176 0.38 23.51 -17.97
CA LEU A 176 0.01 24.77 -18.61
C LEU A 176 1.15 25.81 -18.52
N GLU A 177 1.77 25.95 -17.35
CA GLU A 177 2.94 26.81 -17.14
C GLU A 177 4.15 26.37 -17.99
N SER A 178 4.24 25.07 -18.29
CA SER A 178 5.23 24.52 -19.22
C SER A 178 4.86 24.70 -20.71
N GLY A 179 3.76 25.40 -21.02
CA GLY A 179 3.31 25.72 -22.38
C GLY A 179 2.48 24.63 -23.06
N TYR A 180 1.99 23.62 -22.33
CA TYR A 180 1.12 22.60 -22.90
C TYR A 180 -0.35 23.02 -22.89
N ASP A 181 -1.09 22.62 -23.93
CA ASP A 181 -2.55 22.72 -23.94
C ASP A 181 -3.17 21.70 -22.96
N VAL A 182 -3.95 22.19 -22.02
CA VAL A 182 -4.64 21.40 -20.98
C VAL A 182 -6.16 21.52 -21.07
N SER A 183 -6.72 22.06 -22.15
CA SER A 183 -8.16 22.32 -22.29
C SER A 183 -9.00 21.06 -22.04
N SER A 184 -8.58 19.92 -22.62
CA SER A 184 -9.24 18.61 -22.42
C SER A 184 -9.15 18.08 -20.98
N LEU A 185 -8.05 18.37 -20.27
CA LEU A 185 -7.89 18.03 -18.86
C LEU A 185 -8.78 18.90 -17.98
N ASN A 186 -8.90 20.19 -18.30
CA ASN A 186 -9.75 21.12 -17.58
C ASN A 186 -11.23 20.69 -17.68
N GLU A 187 -11.71 20.39 -18.89
CA GLU A 187 -13.08 19.87 -19.07
C GLU A 187 -13.34 18.59 -18.27
N LYS A 188 -12.38 17.66 -18.22
CA LYS A 188 -12.49 16.45 -17.41
C LYS A 188 -12.53 16.76 -15.91
N CYS A 189 -11.66 17.65 -15.42
CA CYS A 189 -11.67 18.11 -14.04
C CYS A 189 -13.03 18.74 -13.68
N SER A 190 -13.58 19.60 -14.54
CA SER A 190 -14.88 20.24 -14.32
C SER A 190 -16.01 19.22 -14.22
N ARG A 191 -16.03 18.21 -15.11
CA ARG A 191 -17.02 17.13 -15.05
C ARG A 191 -16.92 16.32 -13.76
N LEU A 192 -15.71 15.88 -13.39
CA LEU A 192 -15.50 15.12 -12.16
C LEU A 192 -15.86 15.94 -10.92
N ARG A 193 -15.52 17.23 -10.91
CA ARG A 193 -15.91 18.15 -9.83
C ARG A 193 -17.43 18.19 -9.66
N ALA A 194 -18.18 18.37 -10.74
CA ALA A 194 -19.63 18.40 -10.70
C ALA A 194 -20.21 17.10 -10.09
N THR A 195 -19.68 15.93 -10.50
CA THR A 195 -20.10 14.64 -9.92
C THR A 195 -19.77 14.52 -8.44
N ILE A 196 -18.61 15.00 -7.99
CA ILE A 196 -18.25 14.99 -6.55
C ILE A 196 -19.19 15.93 -5.77
N GLU A 197 -19.55 17.08 -6.33
CA GLU A 197 -20.51 18.02 -5.73
C GLU A 197 -21.92 17.41 -5.64
N GLU A 198 -22.33 16.55 -6.57
CA GLU A 198 -23.57 15.76 -6.46
C GLU A 198 -23.54 14.81 -5.26
N PHE A 199 -22.41 14.16 -4.97
CA PHE A 199 -22.26 13.34 -3.77
C PHE A 199 -22.37 14.16 -2.48
N VAL A 200 -21.76 15.36 -2.44
CA VAL A 200 -21.90 16.30 -1.32
C VAL A 200 -23.38 16.63 -1.08
N ASN A 201 -24.11 16.96 -2.14
CA ASN A 201 -25.52 17.30 -2.07
C ASN A 201 -26.35 16.12 -1.54
N ALA A 202 -26.08 14.90 -2.00
CA ALA A 202 -26.75 13.69 -1.53
C ALA A 202 -26.50 13.45 -0.01
N LEU A 203 -25.26 13.60 0.46
CA LEU A 203 -24.94 13.46 1.90
C LEU A 203 -25.62 14.55 2.75
N ASN A 204 -25.66 15.78 2.26
CA ASN A 204 -26.33 16.88 2.95
C ASN A 204 -27.84 16.62 3.09
N GLN A 205 -28.49 16.11 2.05
CA GLN A 205 -29.92 15.73 2.10
C GLN A 205 -30.17 14.62 3.13
N GLN A 206 -29.33 13.58 3.16
CA GLN A 206 -29.44 12.51 4.16
C GLN A 206 -29.26 13.02 5.60
N THR A 207 -28.42 14.04 5.79
CA THR A 207 -28.18 14.64 7.11
C THR A 207 -29.36 15.51 7.56
N MET A 208 -30.08 16.16 6.64
CA MET A 208 -31.26 16.98 6.95
C MET A 208 -32.54 16.17 7.23
N ILE A 209 -32.58 14.90 6.81
CA ILE A 209 -33.74 14.01 7.03
C ILE A 209 -33.66 13.29 8.40
N ARG A 210 -32.52 13.38 9.11
CA ARG A 210 -32.33 12.87 10.48
C ARG A 210 -32.56 13.94 11.54
#